data_AF-A0A5J5E9L9-F1
#
_entry.id   AF-A0A5J5E9L9-F1
#
_cell.length_a   1.000
_cell.length_b   1.000
_cell.length_c   1.000
_cell.angle_alpha   90.00
_cell.angle_beta   90.00
_cell.angle_gamma   90.00
#
_symmetry.space_group_name_H-M   'P 1'
#
loop_
_entity.id
_entity.type
_entity.pdbx_description
1 polymer ?
#
loop_
_entity_poly.entity_id
_entity_poly.type
_entity_poly.pdbx_seq_one_letter_code
_entity_poly.pdbx_strand_id
1 'polypeptide(L)'
;MLQGNKRFAEGKAEHPWQDKETRNMLTDGQKPDAAVLACADSRVPPEIIFDQGLGDLFTVRTAGQMIDDAVIASLEYAVKKLHVSLLCVLGHGRCGALQMAERELNDLIHAITAEADDSLETADLMDSLDERLAQSDSIVLRQAGISVWQARQAEADCLDDIERVHVAHTIEMLVEHSEIIRQALASEQLMIVGARYQLDTGRVEVLSF
;
A
#
# COMPACT_ATOMS: atom_id res chain seq x y z
N MET A 1 7.60 14.23 -7.21
CA MET A 1 7.63 13.28 -6.06
C MET A 1 9.01 13.06 -5.44
N LEU A 2 9.94 12.27 -6.01
CA LEU A 2 11.21 11.94 -5.31
C LEU A 2 12.10 13.16 -4.96
N GLN A 3 12.15 14.18 -5.82
CA GLN A 3 12.85 15.43 -5.50
C GLN A 3 12.22 16.15 -4.30
N GLY A 4 10.89 16.16 -4.21
CA GLY A 4 10.18 16.73 -3.07
C GLY A 4 10.37 15.90 -1.80
N ASN A 5 10.38 14.56 -1.88
CA ASN A 5 10.76 13.73 -0.73
C ASN A 5 12.21 14.00 -0.28
N LYS A 6 13.14 14.23 -1.22
CA LYS A 6 14.49 14.63 -0.87
C LYS A 6 14.52 15.95 -0.09
N ARG A 7 13.72 16.95 -0.49
CA ARG A 7 13.59 18.21 0.27
C ARG A 7 13.00 17.99 1.66
N PHE A 8 11.92 17.21 1.75
CA PHE A 8 11.30 16.84 3.03
C PHE A 8 12.30 16.16 3.98
N ALA A 9 12.97 15.10 3.52
CA ALA A 9 13.94 14.34 4.31
C ALA A 9 15.14 15.18 4.79
N GLU A 10 15.51 16.22 4.04
CA GLU A 10 16.60 17.13 4.39
C GLU A 10 16.16 18.33 5.25
N GLY A 11 14.88 18.42 5.62
CA GLY A 11 14.33 19.56 6.36
C GLY A 11 14.27 20.86 5.54
N LYS A 12 14.17 20.74 4.22
CA LYS A 12 14.17 21.86 3.25
C LYS A 12 12.88 21.90 2.42
N ALA A 13 11.77 21.41 2.97
CA ALA A 13 10.48 21.40 2.29
C ALA A 13 10.07 22.83 1.86
N GLU A 14 9.64 22.96 0.62
CA GLU A 14 9.25 24.25 0.02
C GLU A 14 7.77 24.57 0.28
N HIS A 15 6.95 23.55 0.56
CA HIS A 15 5.50 23.67 0.73
C HIS A 15 4.82 24.34 -0.47
N PRO A 16 5.05 23.84 -1.70
CA PRO A 16 4.55 24.49 -2.91
C PRO A 16 3.01 24.44 -2.95
N TRP A 17 2.38 25.40 -3.63
CA TRP A 17 0.95 25.32 -4.02
C TRP A 17 -0.05 25.19 -2.86
N GLN A 18 0.26 25.79 -1.71
CA GLN A 18 -0.59 25.77 -0.50
C GLN A 18 -1.22 27.14 -0.16
N ASP A 19 -0.94 28.16 -0.96
CA ASP A 19 -1.44 29.51 -0.76
C ASP A 19 -2.92 29.70 -1.18
N LYS A 20 -3.48 30.85 -0.82
CA LYS A 20 -4.89 31.18 -1.07
C LYS A 20 -5.19 31.27 -2.56
N GLU A 21 -4.29 31.84 -3.33
CA GLU A 21 -4.43 32.06 -4.76
C GLU A 21 -4.50 30.71 -5.47
N THR A 22 -3.57 29.80 -5.18
CA THR A 22 -3.56 28.43 -5.71
C THR A 22 -4.84 27.68 -5.36
N ARG A 23 -5.27 27.74 -4.08
CA ARG A 23 -6.54 27.13 -3.67
C ARG A 23 -7.73 27.66 -4.46
N ASN A 24 -7.78 28.96 -4.73
CA ASN A 24 -8.88 29.56 -5.49
C ASN A 24 -8.87 29.11 -6.97
N MET A 25 -7.70 28.86 -7.56
CA MET A 25 -7.57 28.37 -8.94
C MET A 25 -8.09 26.94 -9.12
N LEU A 26 -8.15 26.13 -8.05
CA LEU A 26 -8.61 24.74 -8.09
C LEU A 26 -10.13 24.57 -7.89
N THR A 27 -10.89 25.67 -7.84
CA THR A 27 -12.34 25.60 -7.59
C THR A 27 -13.14 24.98 -8.74
N ASP A 28 -12.65 25.07 -9.97
CA ASP A 28 -13.30 24.55 -11.17
C ASP A 28 -12.89 23.09 -11.50
N GLY A 29 -11.88 22.55 -10.82
CA GLY A 29 -11.43 21.18 -11.03
C GLY A 29 -10.01 20.89 -10.56
N GLN A 30 -9.58 19.65 -10.78
CA GLN A 30 -8.25 19.15 -10.41
C GLN A 30 -7.61 18.41 -11.58
N LYS A 31 -6.28 18.40 -11.63
CA LYS A 31 -5.49 17.64 -12.61
C LYS A 31 -4.19 17.13 -11.96
N PRO A 32 -4.28 16.18 -11.01
CA PRO A 32 -3.10 15.59 -10.39
C PRO A 32 -2.31 14.78 -11.42
N ASP A 33 -0.99 14.78 -11.31
CA ASP A 33 -0.12 14.00 -12.19
C ASP A 33 -0.02 12.53 -11.72
N ALA A 34 -0.22 12.30 -10.43
CA ALA A 34 -0.09 11.00 -9.78
C ALA A 34 -1.23 10.71 -8.80
N ALA A 35 -1.60 9.44 -8.67
CA ALA A 35 -2.37 8.91 -7.58
C ALA A 35 -1.46 8.18 -6.58
N VAL A 36 -1.76 8.31 -5.28
CA VAL A 36 -1.03 7.61 -4.21
C VAL A 36 -2.01 6.83 -3.35
N LEU A 37 -1.88 5.50 -3.35
CA LEU A 37 -2.50 4.63 -2.35
C LEU A 37 -1.51 4.47 -1.19
N ALA A 38 -1.85 5.00 -0.01
CA ALA A 38 -0.95 4.99 1.15
C ALA A 38 -1.63 4.49 2.43
N CYS A 39 -0.82 4.16 3.43
CA CYS A 39 -1.35 3.85 4.74
C CYS A 39 -2.07 5.06 5.39
N ALA A 40 -3.13 4.80 6.15
CA ALA A 40 -3.82 5.78 7.00
C ALA A 40 -2.96 6.27 8.20
N ASP A 41 -1.77 5.69 8.41
CA ASP A 41 -0.85 6.10 9.47
C ASP A 41 -0.61 7.61 9.45
N SER A 42 -0.87 8.24 10.59
CA SER A 42 -0.77 9.70 10.76
C SER A 42 0.61 10.29 10.45
N ARG A 43 1.67 9.46 10.43
CA ARG A 43 3.06 9.85 10.15
C ARG A 43 3.40 9.80 8.66
N VAL A 44 2.49 9.33 7.81
CA VAL A 44 2.72 9.12 6.36
C VAL A 44 1.71 9.88 5.47
N PRO A 45 1.50 11.20 5.65
CA PRO A 45 0.72 12.00 4.71
C PRO A 45 1.49 12.22 3.39
N PRO A 46 1.03 11.69 2.23
CA PRO A 46 1.75 11.75 0.95
C PRO A 46 2.16 13.15 0.51
N GLU A 47 1.27 14.13 0.66
CA GLU A 47 1.50 15.52 0.24
C GLU A 47 2.67 16.15 1.00
N ILE A 48 2.82 15.83 2.29
CA ILE A 48 3.90 16.34 3.12
C ILE A 48 5.21 15.60 2.82
N ILE A 49 5.20 14.25 2.83
CA ILE A 49 6.43 13.46 2.66
C ILE A 49 7.04 13.61 1.27
N PHE A 50 6.24 13.96 0.25
CA PHE A 50 6.69 14.24 -1.10
C PHE A 50 6.80 15.75 -1.39
N ASP A 51 6.57 16.60 -0.39
CA ASP A 51 6.60 18.07 -0.50
C ASP A 51 5.83 18.56 -1.74
N GLN A 52 4.55 18.19 -1.78
CA GLN A 52 3.56 18.56 -2.80
C GLN A 52 2.50 19.48 -2.17
N GLY A 53 1.70 20.11 -3.01
CA GLY A 53 0.62 21.01 -2.60
C GLY A 53 -0.75 20.57 -3.06
N LEU A 54 -1.65 21.55 -3.10
CA LEU A 54 -3.04 21.33 -3.49
C LEU A 54 -3.13 20.97 -4.97
N GLY A 55 -3.85 19.90 -5.28
CA GLY A 55 -4.10 19.47 -6.66
C GLY A 55 -3.00 18.61 -7.30
N ASP A 56 -1.84 18.45 -6.67
CA ASP A 56 -0.71 17.69 -7.21
C ASP A 56 -0.93 16.17 -7.18
N LEU A 57 -1.51 15.67 -6.08
CA LEU A 57 -1.72 14.24 -5.84
C LEU A 57 -3.21 13.90 -5.68
N PHE A 58 -3.62 12.77 -6.23
CA PHE A 58 -4.87 12.10 -5.86
C PHE A 58 -4.60 11.03 -4.82
N THR A 59 -4.92 11.31 -3.56
CA THR A 59 -4.51 10.45 -2.44
C THR A 59 -5.68 9.59 -1.93
N VAL A 60 -5.47 8.28 -1.85
CA VAL A 60 -6.38 7.31 -1.21
C VAL A 60 -5.65 6.66 -0.04
N ARG A 61 -6.28 6.59 1.14
CA ARG A 61 -5.62 6.10 2.36
C ARG A 61 -6.49 5.16 3.18
N THR A 62 -5.94 3.99 3.47
CA THR A 62 -6.52 2.93 4.31
C THR A 62 -5.45 2.35 5.23
N ALA A 63 -5.83 1.74 6.35
CA ALA A 63 -4.85 1.10 7.22
C ALA A 63 -4.08 0.01 6.45
N GLY A 64 -2.75 0.07 6.45
CA GLY A 64 -1.91 -0.86 5.69
C GLY A 64 -2.12 -0.81 4.18
N GLN A 65 -2.63 0.30 3.62
CA GLN A 65 -2.94 0.42 2.19
C GLN A 65 -3.82 -0.73 1.64
N MET A 66 -4.64 -1.34 2.51
CA MET A 66 -5.61 -2.37 2.15
C MET A 66 -6.62 -1.85 1.14
N ILE A 67 -7.12 -2.73 0.30
CA ILE A 67 -8.03 -2.36 -0.78
C ILE A 67 -9.41 -2.93 -0.53
N ASP A 68 -10.41 -2.15 -0.91
CA ASP A 68 -11.79 -2.57 -1.06
C ASP A 68 -12.36 -1.96 -2.36
N ASP A 69 -13.63 -2.22 -2.65
CA ASP A 69 -14.28 -1.72 -3.85
C ASP A 69 -14.24 -0.18 -3.95
N ALA A 70 -14.31 0.53 -2.82
CA ALA A 70 -14.27 1.98 -2.80
C ALA A 70 -12.86 2.51 -3.10
N VAL A 71 -11.82 1.85 -2.57
CA VAL A 71 -10.41 2.15 -2.89
C VAL A 71 -10.14 1.93 -4.36
N ILE A 72 -10.54 0.77 -4.91
CA ILE A 72 -10.33 0.45 -6.33
C ILE A 72 -11.06 1.47 -7.20
N ALA A 73 -12.36 1.72 -6.95
CA ALA A 73 -13.14 2.69 -7.71
C ALA A 73 -12.55 4.11 -7.65
N SER A 74 -11.95 4.50 -6.52
CA SER A 74 -11.28 5.79 -6.36
C SER A 74 -10.03 5.89 -7.24
N LEU A 75 -9.22 4.83 -7.29
CA LEU A 75 -8.04 4.77 -8.14
C LEU A 75 -8.41 4.70 -9.62
N GLU A 76 -9.45 3.94 -9.97
CA GLU A 76 -10.00 3.91 -11.33
C GLU A 76 -10.51 5.28 -11.78
N TYR A 77 -11.11 6.06 -10.88
CA TYR A 77 -11.48 7.45 -11.16
C TYR A 77 -10.24 8.29 -11.48
N ALA A 78 -9.19 8.20 -10.67
CA ALA A 78 -7.95 8.94 -10.92
C ALA A 78 -7.34 8.58 -12.29
N VAL A 79 -7.30 7.30 -12.64
CA VAL A 79 -6.77 6.83 -13.93
C VAL A 79 -7.69 7.24 -15.09
N LYS A 80 -8.97 6.86 -15.04
CA LYS A 80 -9.90 7.02 -16.17
C LYS A 80 -10.47 8.42 -16.34
N LYS A 81 -10.59 9.21 -15.27
CA LYS A 81 -11.19 10.56 -15.32
C LYS A 81 -10.16 11.66 -15.18
N LEU A 82 -9.19 11.52 -14.28
CA LEU A 82 -8.16 12.53 -14.08
C LEU A 82 -6.92 12.31 -14.95
N HIS A 83 -6.77 11.11 -15.53
CA HIS A 83 -5.68 10.74 -16.42
C HIS A 83 -4.31 10.86 -15.73
N VAL A 84 -4.24 10.45 -14.46
CA VAL A 84 -2.95 10.33 -13.75
C VAL A 84 -2.04 9.39 -14.53
N SER A 85 -0.77 9.76 -14.65
CA SER A 85 0.23 8.98 -15.37
C SER A 85 1.02 8.03 -14.46
N LEU A 86 0.87 8.21 -13.15
CA LEU A 86 1.56 7.43 -12.12
C LEU A 86 0.58 7.01 -11.02
N LEU A 87 0.63 5.74 -10.64
CA LEU A 87 0.00 5.19 -9.45
C LEU A 87 1.10 4.68 -8.51
N CYS A 88 1.22 5.28 -7.33
CA CYS A 88 2.18 4.88 -6.32
C CYS A 88 1.46 4.13 -5.19
N VAL A 89 1.86 2.88 -4.94
CA VAL A 89 1.47 2.14 -3.72
C VAL A 89 2.57 2.37 -2.69
N LEU A 90 2.22 3.08 -1.62
CA LEU A 90 3.17 3.57 -0.62
C LEU A 90 2.95 2.87 0.73
N GLY A 91 3.79 1.86 1.00
CA GLY A 91 3.97 1.30 2.33
C GLY A 91 4.88 2.17 3.20
N HIS A 92 5.07 1.77 4.46
CA HIS A 92 5.99 2.45 5.36
C HIS A 92 6.51 1.55 6.48
N GLY A 93 7.69 1.91 7.00
CA GLY A 93 8.30 1.30 8.17
C GLY A 93 7.40 1.26 9.38
N ARG A 94 7.41 0.13 10.10
CA ARG A 94 6.68 -0.09 11.37
C ARG A 94 5.18 0.12 11.22
N CYS A 95 4.58 -0.47 10.17
CA CYS A 95 3.15 -0.41 9.92
C CYS A 95 2.34 -1.17 10.99
N GLY A 96 1.43 -0.47 11.67
CA GLY A 96 0.60 -1.06 12.72
C GLY A 96 -0.39 -2.10 12.20
N ALA A 97 -0.90 -1.94 10.98
CA ALA A 97 -1.82 -2.90 10.35
C ALA A 97 -1.11 -4.23 10.03
N LEU A 98 0.14 -4.17 9.56
CA LEU A 98 0.96 -5.36 9.31
C LEU A 98 1.34 -6.08 10.61
N GLN A 99 1.69 -5.33 11.66
CA GLN A 99 1.93 -5.92 12.98
C GLN A 99 0.68 -6.56 13.59
N MET A 100 -0.50 -6.03 13.29
CA MET A 100 -1.77 -6.64 13.70
C MET A 100 -2.01 -7.93 12.91
N ALA A 101 -1.84 -7.92 11.59
CA ALA A 101 -1.93 -9.10 10.75
C ALA A 101 -0.95 -10.20 11.19
N GLU A 102 0.28 -9.84 11.54
CA GLU A 102 1.29 -10.77 12.04
C GLU A 102 0.88 -11.46 13.35
N ARG A 103 0.30 -10.69 14.29
CA ARG A 103 -0.21 -11.26 15.55
C ARG A 103 -1.39 -12.18 15.31
N GLU A 104 -2.37 -11.75 14.52
CA GLU A 104 -3.55 -12.55 14.21
C GLU A 104 -3.19 -13.83 13.44
N LEU A 105 -2.21 -13.76 12.54
CA LEU A 105 -1.67 -14.92 11.85
C LEU A 105 -0.99 -15.90 12.83
N ASN A 106 -0.22 -15.39 13.79
CA ASN A 106 0.38 -16.23 14.84
C ASN A 106 -0.69 -16.93 15.67
N ASP A 107 -1.73 -16.22 16.08
CA ASP A 107 -2.83 -16.80 16.84
C ASP A 107 -3.56 -17.87 16.03
N LEU A 108 -3.78 -17.64 14.73
CA LEU A 108 -4.37 -18.63 13.81
C LEU A 108 -3.48 -19.87 13.65
N ILE A 109 -2.18 -19.70 13.41
CA ILE A 109 -1.22 -20.81 13.31
C ILE A 109 -1.17 -21.60 14.62
N HIS A 110 -1.17 -20.92 15.77
CA HIS A 110 -1.22 -21.58 17.08
C HIS A 110 -2.50 -22.40 17.28
N ALA A 111 -3.66 -21.87 16.88
CA ALA A 111 -4.92 -22.61 16.94
C ALA A 111 -4.87 -23.87 16.05
N ILE A 112 -4.40 -23.73 14.81
CA ILE A 112 -4.28 -24.85 13.85
C ILE A 112 -3.33 -25.94 14.38
N THR A 113 -2.16 -25.53 14.87
CA THR A 113 -1.14 -26.48 15.38
C THR A 113 -1.53 -27.15 16.69
N ALA A 114 -2.39 -26.52 17.50
CA ALA A 114 -2.92 -27.13 18.72
C ALA A 114 -4.01 -28.19 18.44
N GLU A 115 -4.64 -28.14 17.27
CA GLU A 115 -5.66 -29.11 16.83
C GLU A 115 -5.06 -30.34 16.15
N ALA A 116 -3.81 -30.27 15.69
CA ALA A 116 -3.14 -31.37 15.00
C ALA A 116 -2.62 -32.43 15.97
N ASP A 117 -2.91 -33.71 15.68
CA ASP A 117 -2.44 -34.85 16.46
C ASP A 117 -0.97 -35.20 16.15
N ASP A 118 -0.50 -34.88 14.93
CA ASP A 118 0.88 -35.12 14.51
C ASP A 118 1.44 -34.07 13.51
N SER A 119 2.72 -34.25 13.14
CA SER A 119 3.44 -33.34 12.24
C SER A 119 2.96 -33.40 10.79
N LEU A 120 2.39 -34.52 10.34
CA LEU A 120 1.88 -34.66 8.98
C LEU A 120 0.56 -33.89 8.84
N GLU A 121 -0.34 -34.05 9.82
CA GLU A 121 -1.59 -33.29 9.89
C GLU A 121 -1.33 -31.78 10.01
N THR A 122 -0.30 -31.39 10.76
CA THR A 122 0.13 -29.98 10.83
C THR A 122 0.50 -29.45 9.44
N ALA A 123 1.25 -30.21 8.64
CA ALA A 123 1.65 -29.79 7.30
C ALA A 123 0.43 -29.65 6.37
N ASP A 124 -0.46 -30.64 6.37
CA ASP A 124 -1.69 -30.62 5.56
C ASP A 124 -2.58 -29.42 5.92
N LEU A 125 -2.69 -29.08 7.21
CA LEU A 125 -3.47 -27.92 7.66
C LEU A 125 -2.82 -26.59 7.24
N MET A 126 -1.49 -26.52 7.24
CA MET A 126 -0.75 -25.33 6.79
C MET A 126 -0.86 -25.12 5.28
N ASP A 127 -0.98 -26.18 4.47
CA ASP A 127 -1.24 -26.08 3.04
C ASP A 127 -2.59 -25.39 2.73
N SER A 128 -3.56 -25.46 3.67
CA SER A 128 -4.86 -24.79 3.56
C SER A 128 -4.90 -23.36 4.14
N LEU A 129 -3.77 -22.84 4.62
CA LEU A 129 -3.75 -21.57 5.34
C LEU A 129 -4.22 -20.40 4.49
N ASP A 130 -3.90 -20.39 3.19
CA ASP A 130 -4.33 -19.34 2.26
C ASP A 130 -5.87 -19.25 2.16
N GLU A 131 -6.56 -20.39 2.10
CA GLU A 131 -8.02 -20.45 2.07
C GLU A 131 -8.63 -19.95 3.39
N ARG A 132 -8.02 -20.32 4.52
CA ARG A 132 -8.43 -19.85 5.86
C ARG A 132 -8.23 -18.35 6.02
N LEU A 133 -7.11 -17.82 5.51
CA LEU A 133 -6.84 -16.39 5.48
C LEU A 133 -7.91 -15.66 4.67
N ALA A 134 -8.25 -16.15 3.46
CA ALA A 134 -9.27 -15.56 2.62
C ALA A 134 -10.68 -15.57 3.25
N GLN A 135 -10.99 -16.57 4.09
CA GLN A 135 -12.27 -16.73 4.76
C GLN A 135 -12.33 -16.13 6.18
N SER A 136 -11.22 -15.60 6.70
CA SER A 136 -11.17 -15.02 8.05
C SER A 136 -12.19 -13.91 8.23
N ASP A 137 -12.81 -13.79 9.41
CA ASP A 137 -13.69 -12.65 9.73
C ASP A 137 -12.90 -11.32 9.86
N SER A 138 -11.62 -11.40 10.20
CA SER A 138 -10.74 -10.23 10.27
C SER A 138 -10.36 -9.74 8.87
N ILE A 139 -10.78 -8.53 8.53
CA ILE A 139 -10.37 -7.89 7.26
C ILE A 139 -8.87 -7.68 7.19
N VAL A 140 -8.22 -7.42 8.32
CA VAL A 140 -6.76 -7.24 8.40
C VAL A 140 -6.06 -8.54 8.02
N LEU A 141 -6.52 -9.66 8.56
CA LEU A 141 -5.97 -10.97 8.24
C LEU A 141 -6.26 -11.38 6.79
N ARG A 142 -7.48 -11.14 6.28
CA ARG A 142 -7.82 -11.40 4.87
C ARG A 142 -6.93 -10.64 3.88
N GLN A 143 -6.63 -9.37 4.18
CA GLN A 143 -5.95 -8.48 3.24
C GLN A 143 -4.42 -8.48 3.38
N ALA A 144 -3.89 -8.67 4.59
CA ALA A 144 -2.46 -8.59 4.86
C ALA A 144 -1.85 -9.89 5.39
N GLY A 145 -2.66 -10.84 5.88
CA GLY A 145 -2.18 -12.11 6.41
C GLY A 145 -1.39 -12.91 5.38
N ILE A 146 -1.85 -12.93 4.13
CA ILE A 146 -1.16 -13.61 3.03
C ILE A 146 0.22 -13.01 2.77
N SER A 147 0.38 -11.69 2.87
CA SER A 147 1.68 -11.04 2.70
C SER A 147 2.65 -11.39 3.82
N VAL A 148 2.17 -11.48 5.07
CA VAL A 148 2.99 -11.94 6.21
C VAL A 148 3.37 -13.41 6.02
N TRP A 149 2.43 -14.25 5.59
CA TRP A 149 2.67 -15.66 5.36
C TRP A 149 3.69 -15.91 4.24
N GLN A 150 3.54 -15.23 3.10
CA GLN A 150 4.50 -15.29 1.99
C GLN A 150 5.89 -14.83 2.39
N ALA A 151 5.99 -13.76 3.19
CA ALA A 151 7.27 -13.29 3.71
C ALA A 151 7.96 -14.36 4.57
N ARG A 152 7.23 -15.02 5.47
CA ARG A 152 7.77 -16.12 6.28
C ARG A 152 8.23 -17.32 5.46
N GLN A 153 7.45 -17.71 4.46
CA GLN A 153 7.84 -18.80 3.55
C GLN A 153 9.13 -18.49 2.78
N ALA A 154 9.41 -17.20 2.54
CA ALA A 154 10.64 -16.72 1.94
C ALA A 154 11.78 -16.48 2.95
N GLU A 155 11.63 -16.90 4.21
CA GLU A 155 12.57 -16.63 5.33
C GLU A 155 12.82 -15.11 5.55
N ALA A 156 11.85 -14.29 5.16
CA ALA A 156 11.90 -12.83 5.21
C ALA A 156 11.13 -12.33 6.44
N ASP A 157 11.74 -12.53 7.62
CA ASP A 157 11.05 -12.40 8.90
C ASP A 157 11.11 -11.00 9.52
N CYS A 158 11.80 -10.04 8.89
CA CYS A 158 11.81 -8.68 9.40
C CYS A 158 10.61 -7.88 8.86
N LEU A 159 10.08 -6.95 9.67
CA LEU A 159 8.94 -6.12 9.29
C LEU A 159 9.16 -5.37 7.97
N ASP A 160 10.41 -4.98 7.68
CA ASP A 160 10.76 -4.29 6.45
C ASP A 160 10.51 -5.17 5.21
N ASP A 161 10.73 -6.48 5.31
CA ASP A 161 10.50 -7.40 4.20
C ASP A 161 9.02 -7.72 4.04
N ILE A 162 8.29 -7.91 5.15
CA ILE A 162 6.83 -8.04 5.15
C ILE A 162 6.19 -6.82 4.47
N GLU A 163 6.68 -5.61 4.76
CA GLU A 163 6.21 -4.38 4.11
C GLU A 163 6.45 -4.40 2.59
N ARG A 164 7.60 -4.89 2.12
CA ARG A 164 7.91 -5.01 0.68
C ARG A 164 7.00 -6.01 0.00
N VAL A 165 6.82 -7.20 0.59
CA VAL A 165 5.91 -8.23 0.10
C VAL A 165 4.49 -7.70 0.04
N HIS A 166 4.05 -6.98 1.07
CA HIS A 166 2.70 -6.43 1.10
C HIS A 166 2.47 -5.35 0.04
N VAL A 167 3.45 -4.48 -0.24
CA VAL A 167 3.35 -3.51 -1.34
C VAL A 167 3.26 -4.22 -2.69
N ALA A 168 4.07 -5.25 -2.92
CA ALA A 168 4.02 -6.04 -4.15
C ALA A 168 2.67 -6.74 -4.33
N HIS A 169 2.17 -7.38 -3.26
CA HIS A 169 0.88 -8.05 -3.27
C HIS A 169 -0.29 -7.06 -3.49
N THR A 170 -0.22 -5.88 -2.89
CA THR A 170 -1.24 -4.83 -3.12
C THR A 170 -1.28 -4.40 -4.59
N ILE A 171 -0.11 -4.28 -5.23
CA ILE A 171 -0.02 -3.98 -6.67
C ILE A 171 -0.63 -5.09 -7.52
N GLU A 172 -0.30 -6.34 -7.22
CA GLU A 172 -0.87 -7.52 -7.88
C GLU A 172 -2.41 -7.51 -7.80
N MET A 173 -2.94 -7.32 -6.60
CA MET A 173 -4.38 -7.27 -6.35
C MET A 173 -5.07 -6.14 -7.12
N LEU A 174 -4.47 -4.94 -7.19
CA LEU A 174 -5.01 -3.84 -8.00
C LEU A 174 -5.05 -4.18 -9.49
N VAL A 175 -4.00 -4.82 -10.02
CA VAL A 175 -3.92 -5.21 -11.43
C VAL A 175 -4.89 -6.33 -11.76
N GLU A 176 -5.11 -7.26 -10.84
CA GLU A 176 -6.06 -8.36 -11.00
C GLU A 176 -7.51 -7.85 -10.99
N HIS A 177 -7.87 -7.02 -10.01
CA HIS A 177 -9.26 -6.63 -9.74
C HIS A 177 -9.74 -5.42 -10.54
N SER A 178 -8.86 -4.67 -11.20
CA SER A 178 -9.25 -3.52 -12.03
C SER A 178 -8.88 -3.70 -13.50
N GLU A 179 -9.90 -3.84 -14.35
CA GLU A 179 -9.71 -3.82 -15.80
C GLU A 179 -9.21 -2.46 -16.29
N ILE A 180 -9.64 -1.36 -15.67
CA ILE A 180 -9.23 0.00 -16.04
C ILE A 180 -7.73 0.19 -15.80
N ILE A 181 -7.23 -0.18 -14.62
CA ILE A 181 -5.80 -0.06 -14.29
C ILE A 181 -4.98 -0.96 -15.23
N ARG A 182 -5.41 -2.21 -15.41
CA ARG A 182 -4.73 -3.17 -16.28
C ARG A 182 -4.65 -2.72 -17.74
N GLN A 183 -5.73 -2.16 -18.29
CA GLN A 183 -5.73 -1.60 -19.65
C GLN A 183 -4.83 -0.37 -19.75
N ALA A 184 -4.87 0.54 -18.77
CA ALA A 184 -4.04 1.74 -18.77
C ALA A 184 -2.54 1.38 -18.74
N LEU A 185 -2.14 0.38 -17.94
CA LEU A 185 -0.79 -0.18 -17.92
C LEU A 185 -0.40 -0.78 -19.28
N ALA A 186 -1.26 -1.63 -19.86
CA ALA A 186 -0.99 -2.28 -21.16
C ALA A 186 -0.87 -1.28 -22.32
N SER A 187 -1.51 -0.12 -22.21
CA SER A 187 -1.44 0.97 -23.19
C SER A 187 -0.36 2.02 -22.91
N GLU A 188 0.49 1.80 -21.89
CA GLU A 188 1.55 2.74 -21.45
C GLU A 188 1.02 4.13 -21.02
N GLN A 189 -0.26 4.24 -20.70
CA GLN A 189 -0.88 5.47 -20.20
C GLN A 189 -0.70 5.66 -18.69
N LEU A 190 -0.39 4.57 -17.99
CA LEU A 190 -0.17 4.54 -16.55
C LEU A 190 1.12 3.78 -16.26
N MET A 191 1.88 4.25 -15.28
CA MET A 191 2.92 3.49 -14.59
C MET A 191 2.45 3.20 -13.17
N ILE A 192 2.64 1.97 -12.68
CA ILE A 192 2.45 1.63 -11.27
C ILE A 192 3.80 1.40 -10.61
N VAL A 193 4.02 2.00 -9.44
CA VAL A 193 5.26 1.88 -8.66
C VAL A 193 4.95 1.52 -7.22
N GLY A 194 5.72 0.57 -6.69
CA GLY A 194 5.74 0.31 -5.26
C GLY A 194 6.82 1.16 -4.58
N ALA A 195 6.50 1.72 -3.42
CA ALA A 195 7.44 2.50 -2.65
C ALA A 195 7.24 2.27 -1.15
N ARG A 196 8.29 2.54 -0.39
CA ARG A 196 8.31 2.41 1.07
C ARG A 196 8.87 3.67 1.70
N TYR A 197 8.11 4.25 2.63
CA TYR A 197 8.56 5.38 3.43
C TYR A 197 9.30 4.91 4.70
N GLN A 198 10.51 5.41 4.89
CA GLN A 198 11.36 5.13 6.04
C GLN A 198 11.14 6.19 7.12
N LEU A 199 10.49 5.81 8.22
CA LEU A 199 10.11 6.72 9.31
C LEU A 199 11.30 7.37 10.04
N ASP A 200 12.47 6.74 10.03
CA ASP A 200 13.70 7.18 10.69
C ASP A 200 14.49 8.20 9.86
N THR A 201 14.54 8.01 8.54
CA THR A 201 15.31 8.89 7.63
C THR A 201 14.45 9.92 6.92
N GLY A 202 13.12 9.74 6.88
CA GLY A 202 12.20 10.53 6.07
C GLY A 202 12.32 10.26 4.57
N ARG A 203 13.08 9.24 4.15
CA ARG A 203 13.29 8.89 2.73
C ARG A 203 12.21 7.94 2.23
N VAL A 204 11.86 8.09 0.96
CA VAL A 204 11.08 7.10 0.21
C VAL A 204 12.02 6.27 -0.66
N GLU A 205 11.97 4.96 -0.47
CA GLU A 205 12.64 3.94 -1.25
C GLU A 205 11.68 3.42 -2.32
N VAL A 206 12.06 3.50 -3.60
CA VAL A 206 11.30 2.84 -4.68
C VAL A 206 11.67 1.37 -4.68
N LEU A 207 10.68 0.50 -4.66
CA LEU A 207 10.87 -0.93 -4.60
C LEU A 207 10.99 -1.52 -6.01
N SER A 208 11.84 -2.52 -6.15
CA SER A 208 11.96 -3.36 -7.35
C SER A 208 11.50 -4.77 -7.02
N PHE A 209 10.68 -5.34 -7.89
CA PHE A 209 10.16 -6.70 -7.81
C PHE A 209 10.46 -7.42 -9.12
#